data_AF-A0A7S0P113-F1
#
_entry.id   AF-A0A7S0P113-F1
#
_cell.length_a   1.000
_cell.length_b   1.000
_cell.length_c   1.000
_cell.angle_alpha   90.00
_cell.angle_beta   90.00
_cell.angle_gamma   90.00
#
_symmetry.space_group_name_H-M   'P 1'
#
loop_
_entity.id
_entity.type
_entity.pdbx_description
1 polymer ?
#
loop_
_entity_poly.entity_id
_entity_poly.type
_entity_poly.pdbx_seq_one_letter_code
_entity_poly.pdbx_strand_id
1 'polypeptide(L)'
;GASPLVQRYTQLLVAADLSLGQLQTLRHDALAELLDLEAGFVAARSERIGRALGEWRNPELLFRYLSDNRDDARMAALVKRWLRSILGLSDETLRQMRRESAANVRHLRMFPKAVLLRWYSESCPGTSSMKVLFMLGEDAGSCLRIVGNEGNRYNKALMGYVLQSHVRALVVLDASGRVLARSLVRLLLRSDTRTPVIFCDPIFFSKSFSEDVR
;
A
#
# COMPACT_ATOMS: atom_id res chain seq x y z
N GLY A 1 13.56 -25.02 8.59
CA GLY A 1 12.61 -25.96 7.97
C GLY A 1 11.45 -25.18 7.40
N ALA A 2 10.75 -25.71 6.39
CA ALA A 2 9.52 -25.07 5.87
C ALA A 2 8.47 -24.95 6.98
N SER A 3 7.70 -23.86 7.00
CA SER A 3 6.57 -23.67 7.95
C SER A 3 5.61 -24.88 7.87
N PRO A 4 5.00 -25.31 8.99
CA PRO A 4 3.96 -26.33 8.99
C PRO A 4 2.87 -26.07 7.95
N LEU A 5 2.56 -24.80 7.67
CA LEU A 5 1.60 -24.40 6.66
C LEU A 5 2.10 -24.66 5.23
N VAL A 6 3.38 -24.41 4.95
CA VAL A 6 4.00 -24.74 3.66
C VAL A 6 4.00 -26.25 3.45
N GLN A 7 4.26 -27.03 4.49
CA GLN A 7 4.19 -28.50 4.41
C GLN A 7 2.76 -28.98 4.13
N ARG A 8 1.75 -28.45 4.84
CA ARG A 8 0.33 -28.74 4.56
C ARG A 8 -0.06 -28.33 3.14
N TYR A 9 0.43 -27.20 2.65
CA TYR A 9 0.17 -26.72 1.29
C TYR A 9 0.75 -27.68 0.24
N THR A 10 2.02 -28.08 0.39
CA THR A 10 2.66 -29.04 -0.52
C THR A 10 1.94 -30.38 -0.52
N GLN A 11 1.54 -30.89 0.66
CA GLN A 11 0.78 -32.13 0.78
C GLN A 11 -0.60 -32.04 0.09
N LEU A 12 -1.29 -30.90 0.25
CA LEU A 12 -2.62 -30.70 -0.35
C LEU A 12 -2.55 -30.66 -1.88
N LEU A 13 -1.51 -30.02 -2.46
CA LEU A 13 -1.35 -29.93 -3.91
C LEU A 13 -1.11 -31.28 -4.61
N VAL A 14 -0.60 -32.28 -3.88
CA VAL A 14 -0.35 -33.63 -4.40
C VAL A 14 -1.42 -34.63 -3.98
N ALA A 15 -2.44 -34.20 -3.23
CA ALA A 15 -3.53 -35.05 -2.78
C ALA A 15 -4.47 -35.38 -3.97
N ALA A 16 -4.84 -36.65 -4.10
CA ALA A 16 -5.72 -37.13 -5.16
C ALA A 16 -7.17 -36.62 -5.01
N ASP A 17 -7.55 -36.17 -3.81
CA ASP A 17 -8.91 -35.78 -3.41
C ASP A 17 -9.01 -34.29 -3.02
N LEU A 18 -8.22 -33.43 -3.67
CA LEU A 18 -8.20 -31.98 -3.43
C LEU A 18 -9.60 -31.35 -3.62
N SER A 19 -10.19 -30.88 -2.52
CA SER A 19 -11.47 -30.15 -2.54
C SER A 19 -11.29 -28.63 -2.52
N LEU A 20 -12.26 -27.92 -3.11
CA LEU A 20 -12.32 -26.45 -3.05
C LEU A 20 -12.38 -25.94 -1.60
N GLY A 21 -13.07 -26.66 -0.71
CA GLY A 21 -13.16 -26.31 0.71
C GLY A 21 -11.80 -26.36 1.41
N GLN A 22 -10.99 -27.40 1.15
CA GLN A 22 -9.63 -27.49 1.71
C GLN A 22 -8.73 -26.36 1.20
N LEU A 23 -8.82 -26.00 -0.08
CA LEU A 23 -8.08 -24.86 -0.64
C LEU A 23 -8.49 -23.53 0.01
N GLN A 24 -9.79 -23.34 0.29
CA GLN A 24 -10.29 -22.14 0.96
C GLN A 24 -9.77 -22.04 2.39
N THR A 25 -9.84 -23.13 3.16
CA THR A 25 -9.30 -23.19 4.53
C THR A 25 -7.81 -22.88 4.54
N LEU A 26 -7.04 -23.51 3.65
CA LEU A 26 -5.61 -23.28 3.54
C LEU A 26 -5.27 -21.82 3.21
N ARG A 27 -6.07 -21.18 2.36
CA ARG A 27 -5.93 -19.74 2.05
C ARG A 27 -6.19 -18.88 3.29
N HIS A 28 -7.21 -19.21 4.09
CA HIS A 28 -7.51 -18.47 5.33
C HIS A 28 -6.41 -18.68 6.37
N ASP A 29 -5.94 -19.91 6.55
CA ASP A 29 -4.81 -20.24 7.44
C ASP A 29 -3.54 -19.47 7.02
N ALA A 30 -3.24 -19.44 5.72
CA ALA A 30 -2.06 -18.77 5.20
C ALA A 30 -2.11 -17.26 5.44
N LEU A 31 -3.26 -16.65 5.19
CA LEU A 31 -3.46 -15.22 5.42
C LEU A 31 -3.44 -14.88 6.91
N ALA A 32 -3.98 -15.76 7.76
CA ALA A 32 -3.96 -15.62 9.20
C ALA A 32 -2.52 -15.67 9.76
N GLU A 33 -1.72 -16.66 9.34
CA GLU A 33 -0.29 -16.75 9.69
C GLU A 33 0.48 -15.52 9.19
N LEU A 34 0.28 -15.14 7.92
CA LEU A 34 0.99 -14.01 7.32
C LEU A 34 0.72 -12.69 8.05
N LEU A 35 -0.52 -12.49 8.50
CA LEU A 35 -0.97 -11.28 9.14
C LEU A 35 -1.08 -11.40 10.66
N ASP A 36 -0.52 -12.41 11.31
CA ASP A 36 -0.61 -12.66 12.76
C ASP A 36 -2.05 -12.49 13.31
N LEU A 37 -2.99 -13.23 12.73
CA LEU A 37 -4.41 -13.25 13.10
C LEU A 37 -4.88 -14.69 13.36
N GLU A 38 -6.08 -14.83 13.93
CA GLU A 38 -6.74 -16.12 14.05
C GLU A 38 -7.42 -16.52 12.73
N ALA A 39 -7.27 -17.79 12.32
CA ALA A 39 -7.85 -18.31 11.09
C ALA A 39 -9.39 -18.17 11.05
N GLY A 40 -10.08 -18.44 12.16
CA GLY A 40 -11.53 -18.28 12.26
C GLY A 40 -11.99 -16.83 12.03
N PHE A 41 -11.22 -15.86 12.51
CA PHE A 41 -11.49 -14.43 12.31
C PHE A 41 -11.37 -14.02 10.83
N VAL A 42 -10.37 -14.57 10.13
CA VAL A 42 -10.15 -14.37 8.69
C VAL A 42 -11.24 -15.06 7.88
N ALA A 43 -11.58 -16.32 8.20
CA ALA A 43 -12.61 -17.09 7.52
C ALA A 43 -13.98 -16.39 7.58
N ALA A 44 -14.35 -15.84 8.75
CA ALA A 44 -15.59 -15.08 8.94
C ALA A 44 -15.68 -13.81 8.05
N ARG A 45 -14.57 -13.37 7.45
CA ARG A 45 -14.49 -12.17 6.59
C ARG A 45 -14.12 -12.49 5.14
N SER A 46 -14.19 -13.76 4.73
CA SER A 46 -13.76 -14.24 3.41
C SER A 46 -14.31 -13.42 2.24
N GLU A 47 -15.61 -13.11 2.24
CA GLU A 47 -16.23 -12.30 1.17
C GLU A 47 -15.69 -10.86 1.12
N ARG A 48 -15.46 -10.26 2.29
CA ARG A 48 -14.91 -8.90 2.40
C ARG A 48 -13.48 -8.85 1.89
N ILE A 49 -12.66 -9.84 2.26
CA ILE A 49 -11.29 -10.00 1.77
C ILE A 49 -11.31 -10.17 0.24
N GLY A 50 -12.18 -11.02 -0.28
CA GLY A 50 -12.33 -11.26 -1.72
C GLY A 50 -12.68 -9.98 -2.48
N ARG A 51 -13.66 -9.20 -1.99
CA ARG A 51 -14.00 -7.90 -2.57
C ARG A 51 -12.83 -6.91 -2.50
N ALA A 52 -12.21 -6.78 -1.32
CA ALA A 52 -11.09 -5.87 -1.13
C ALA A 52 -9.92 -6.19 -2.06
N LEU A 53 -9.55 -7.47 -2.22
CA LEU A 53 -8.51 -7.90 -3.16
C LEU A 53 -8.92 -7.73 -4.62
N GLY A 54 -10.19 -7.98 -4.95
CA GLY A 54 -10.74 -7.81 -6.31
C GLY A 54 -10.74 -6.36 -6.79
N GLU A 55 -10.66 -5.38 -5.88
CA GLU A 55 -10.46 -3.99 -6.27
C GLU A 55 -9.04 -3.73 -6.81
N TRP A 56 -8.03 -4.53 -6.44
CA TRP A 56 -6.66 -4.31 -6.87
C TRP A 56 -6.42 -4.92 -8.25
N ARG A 57 -5.79 -4.15 -9.14
CA ARG A 57 -5.35 -4.64 -10.45
C ARG A 57 -4.34 -5.78 -10.32
N ASN A 58 -3.44 -5.68 -9.34
CA ASN A 58 -2.44 -6.68 -9.03
C ASN A 58 -2.34 -6.89 -7.51
N PRO A 59 -3.22 -7.73 -6.92
CA PRO A 59 -3.24 -7.98 -5.48
C PRO A 59 -1.97 -8.71 -4.99
N GLU A 60 -1.23 -9.40 -5.86
CA GLU A 60 0.02 -10.07 -5.51
C GLU A 60 1.07 -9.08 -4.99
N LEU A 61 1.11 -7.86 -5.54
CA LEU A 61 2.06 -6.82 -5.12
C LEU A 61 1.92 -6.46 -3.64
N LEU A 62 0.73 -6.59 -3.06
CA LEU A 62 0.50 -6.35 -1.64
C LEU A 62 1.32 -7.31 -0.78
N PHE A 63 1.25 -8.60 -1.12
CA PHE A 63 1.92 -9.67 -0.39
C PHE A 63 3.40 -9.75 -0.73
N ARG A 64 3.76 -9.47 -1.98
CA ARG A 64 5.17 -9.33 -2.39
C ARG A 64 5.86 -8.22 -1.62
N TYR A 65 5.22 -7.05 -1.48
CA TYR A 65 5.79 -5.96 -0.68
C TYR A 65 6.00 -6.34 0.79
N LEU A 66 5.08 -7.12 1.38
CA LEU A 66 5.31 -7.66 2.72
C LEU A 66 6.50 -8.64 2.75
N SER A 67 6.56 -9.56 1.79
CA SER A 67 7.65 -10.54 1.68
C SER A 67 9.01 -9.87 1.52
N ASP A 68 9.12 -8.85 0.66
CA ASP A 68 10.38 -8.15 0.42
C ASP A 68 10.85 -7.32 1.63
N ASN A 69 9.96 -7.05 2.60
CA ASN A 69 10.27 -6.33 3.83
C ASN A 69 10.29 -7.24 5.06
N ARG A 70 10.26 -8.58 4.90
CA ARG A 70 10.14 -9.53 6.01
C ARG A 70 11.30 -9.45 7.03
N ASP A 71 12.49 -9.07 6.57
CA ASP A 71 13.70 -9.00 7.40
C ASP A 71 13.79 -7.68 8.19
N ASP A 72 12.97 -6.68 7.86
CA ASP A 72 12.79 -5.46 8.65
C ASP A 72 11.52 -5.59 9.50
N ALA A 73 11.68 -6.00 10.76
CA ALA A 73 10.56 -6.23 11.67
C ALA A 73 9.63 -5.01 11.83
N ARG A 74 10.17 -3.78 11.77
CA ARG A 74 9.36 -2.56 11.90
C ARG A 74 8.55 -2.32 10.64
N MET A 75 9.18 -2.46 9.47
CA MET A 75 8.47 -2.32 8.20
C MET A 75 7.46 -3.43 8.00
N ALA A 76 7.81 -4.69 8.28
CA ALA A 76 6.88 -5.82 8.21
C ALA A 76 5.65 -5.59 9.10
N ALA A 77 5.83 -5.17 10.35
CA ALA A 77 4.70 -4.86 11.24
C ALA A 77 3.82 -3.71 10.70
N LEU A 78 4.43 -2.68 10.12
CA LEU A 78 3.71 -1.56 9.49
C LEU A 78 2.91 -2.02 8.27
N VAL A 79 3.50 -2.86 7.41
CA VAL A 79 2.84 -3.42 6.23
C VAL A 79 1.70 -4.35 6.66
N LYS A 80 1.90 -5.24 7.64
CA LYS A 80 0.84 -6.10 8.17
C LYS A 80 -0.33 -5.27 8.71
N ARG A 81 -0.05 -4.24 9.52
CA ARG A 81 -1.08 -3.31 10.03
C ARG A 81 -1.88 -2.67 8.89
N TRP A 82 -1.18 -2.18 7.86
CA TRP A 82 -1.83 -1.60 6.68
C TRP A 82 -2.66 -2.63 5.91
N LEU A 83 -2.13 -3.84 5.66
CA LEU A 83 -2.84 -4.93 4.99
C LEU A 83 -4.10 -5.34 5.76
N ARG A 84 -4.03 -5.45 7.09
CA ARG A 84 -5.20 -5.72 7.92
C ARG A 84 -6.28 -4.65 7.73
N SER A 85 -5.90 -3.38 7.66
CA SER A 85 -6.85 -2.28 7.42
C SER A 85 -7.51 -2.35 6.03
N ILE A 86 -6.73 -2.53 4.95
CA ILE A 86 -7.30 -2.59 3.58
C ILE A 86 -8.20 -3.82 3.37
N LEU A 87 -7.87 -4.94 4.03
CA LEU A 87 -8.65 -6.18 3.93
C LEU A 87 -9.85 -6.22 4.87
N GLY A 88 -10.03 -5.18 5.71
CA GLY A 88 -11.11 -5.13 6.70
C GLY A 88 -10.94 -6.15 7.83
N LEU A 89 -9.70 -6.50 8.14
CA LEU A 89 -9.25 -7.37 9.22
C LEU A 89 -8.75 -6.59 10.44
N SER A 90 -9.06 -5.30 10.51
CA SER A 90 -8.79 -4.43 11.66
C SER A 90 -9.90 -3.40 11.77
N ASP A 91 -10.16 -2.95 13.00
CA ASP A 91 -11.05 -1.82 13.28
C ASP A 91 -10.39 -0.48 12.94
N GLU A 92 -9.06 -0.44 12.83
CA GLU A 92 -8.36 0.75 12.39
C GLU A 92 -8.57 0.98 10.89
N THR A 93 -9.15 2.13 10.57
CA THR A 93 -9.31 2.59 9.20
C THR A 93 -8.03 3.20 8.64
N LEU A 94 -7.87 3.08 7.34
CA LEU A 94 -6.84 3.77 6.57
C LEU A 94 -6.76 5.28 6.84
N ARG A 95 -7.91 5.94 7.04
CA ARG A 95 -7.97 7.36 7.39
C ARG A 95 -7.31 7.62 8.75
N GLN A 96 -7.59 6.79 9.75
CA GLN A 96 -7.00 6.88 11.09
C GLN A 96 -5.48 6.65 11.00
N MET A 97 -5.02 5.62 10.28
CA MET A 97 -3.58 5.39 10.08
C MET A 97 -2.85 6.63 9.57
N ARG A 98 -3.44 7.33 8.60
CA ARG A 98 -2.84 8.55 8.02
C ARG A 98 -2.97 9.79 8.90
N ARG A 99 -4.11 10.01 9.55
CA ARG A 99 -4.38 11.29 10.23
C ARG A 99 -4.06 11.27 11.71
N GLU A 100 -4.14 10.11 12.34
CA GLU A 100 -4.12 9.96 13.80
C GLU A 100 -2.85 9.28 14.32
N SER A 101 -2.02 8.73 13.43
CA SER A 101 -0.69 8.27 13.85
C SER A 101 0.14 9.42 14.43
N ALA A 102 0.83 9.15 15.54
CA ALA A 102 1.55 10.16 16.31
C ALA A 102 2.54 10.99 15.48
N ALA A 103 3.22 10.36 14.50
CA ALA A 103 4.13 11.05 13.59
C ALA A 103 3.39 12.05 12.68
N ASN A 104 2.26 11.66 12.10
CA ASN A 104 1.44 12.53 11.29
C ASN A 104 0.80 13.65 12.12
N VAL A 105 0.26 13.34 13.29
CA VAL A 105 -0.32 14.37 14.20
C VAL A 105 0.73 15.42 14.56
N ARG A 106 1.97 15.01 14.89
CA ARG A 106 3.07 15.91 15.18
C ARG A 106 3.37 16.83 14.00
N HIS A 107 3.44 16.30 12.79
CA HIS A 107 3.68 17.09 11.57
C HIS A 107 2.54 18.07 11.29
N LEU A 108 1.30 17.57 11.30
CA LEU A 108 0.12 18.37 10.97
C LEU A 108 -0.13 19.51 11.95
N ARG A 109 0.17 19.32 13.24
CA ARG A 109 0.04 20.37 14.27
C ARG A 109 0.89 21.61 13.99
N MET A 110 1.90 21.50 13.12
CA MET A 110 2.74 22.64 12.75
C MET A 110 2.08 23.56 11.69
N PHE A 111 0.99 23.13 11.06
CA PHE A 111 0.35 23.89 9.98
C PHE A 111 -0.85 24.71 10.49
N PRO A 112 -1.10 25.90 9.93
CA PRO A 112 -2.33 26.64 10.19
C PRO A 112 -3.57 25.82 9.82
N LYS A 113 -4.61 25.88 10.66
CA LYS A 113 -5.87 25.12 10.46
C LYS A 113 -6.50 25.38 9.09
N ALA A 114 -6.48 26.62 8.61
CA ALA A 114 -7.02 26.99 7.29
C ALA A 114 -6.30 26.27 6.13
N VAL A 115 -4.98 26.06 6.25
CA VAL A 115 -4.19 25.32 5.26
C VAL A 115 -4.57 23.84 5.28
N LEU A 116 -4.70 23.24 6.48
CA LEU A 116 -5.11 21.84 6.60
C LEU A 116 -6.53 21.59 6.07
N LEU A 117 -7.47 22.50 6.33
CA LEU A 117 -8.84 22.40 5.82
C LEU A 117 -8.86 22.39 4.28
N ARG A 118 -8.06 23.25 3.65
CA ARG A 118 -7.88 23.22 2.19
C ARG A 118 -7.15 21.97 1.74
N TRP A 119 -6.08 21.57 2.43
CA TRP A 119 -5.31 20.37 2.07
C TRP A 119 -6.12 19.08 2.12
N TYR A 120 -7.14 19.00 2.98
CA TYR A 120 -8.02 17.83 3.08
C TYR A 120 -9.35 17.98 2.35
N SER A 121 -9.59 19.10 1.66
CA SER A 121 -10.78 19.24 0.84
C SER A 121 -10.71 18.32 -0.39
N GLU A 122 -11.88 17.98 -0.91
CA GLU A 122 -12.03 17.23 -2.17
C GLU A 122 -11.57 18.06 -3.37
N SER A 123 -11.64 19.39 -3.27
CA SER A 123 -11.17 20.32 -4.28
C SER A 123 -9.65 20.49 -4.34
N CYS A 124 -8.91 19.95 -3.37
CA CYS A 124 -7.46 20.01 -3.39
C CYS A 124 -6.89 19.08 -4.47
N PRO A 125 -6.06 19.57 -5.41
CA PRO A 125 -5.54 18.78 -6.51
C PRO A 125 -4.78 17.52 -6.07
N GLY A 126 -4.85 16.50 -6.93
CA GLY A 126 -4.24 15.20 -6.70
C GLY A 126 -5.02 14.34 -5.71
N THR A 127 -4.67 13.06 -5.65
CA THR A 127 -5.36 12.07 -4.83
C THR A 127 -4.58 11.74 -3.57
N SER A 128 -5.31 11.49 -2.48
CA SER A 128 -4.79 10.88 -1.26
C SER A 128 -5.18 9.39 -1.14
N SER A 129 -5.72 8.81 -2.21
CA SER A 129 -6.06 7.39 -2.29
C SER A 129 -4.83 6.54 -2.03
N MET A 130 -4.86 5.75 -0.96
CA MET A 130 -3.77 4.85 -0.60
C MET A 130 -3.54 3.77 -1.63
N LYS A 131 -4.61 3.31 -2.29
CA LYS A 131 -4.52 2.40 -3.43
C LYS A 131 -3.68 3.02 -4.54
N VAL A 132 -4.03 4.23 -4.99
CA VAL A 132 -3.26 4.92 -6.05
C VAL A 132 -1.81 5.16 -5.62
N LEU A 133 -1.60 5.62 -4.38
CA LEU A 133 -0.26 5.87 -3.86
C LEU A 133 0.60 4.60 -3.77
N PHE A 134 0.00 3.46 -3.43
CA PHE A 134 0.70 2.17 -3.41
C PHE A 134 1.01 1.68 -4.83
N MET A 135 0.07 1.87 -5.76
CA MET A 135 0.24 1.50 -7.18
C MET A 135 1.36 2.28 -7.88
N LEU A 136 1.86 3.38 -7.30
CA LEU A 136 3.09 4.02 -7.78
C LEU A 136 4.32 3.11 -7.71
N GLY A 137 4.27 2.05 -6.91
CA GLY A 137 5.31 1.03 -6.84
C GLY A 137 5.22 -0.07 -7.90
N GLU A 138 4.19 -0.04 -8.74
CA GLU A 138 4.12 -0.93 -9.89
C GLU A 138 5.02 -0.46 -11.05
N ASP A 139 5.30 0.84 -11.11
CA ASP A 139 5.95 1.47 -12.26
C ASP A 139 7.44 1.07 -12.42
N ALA A 140 7.79 0.65 -13.63
CA ALA A 140 9.11 0.19 -14.00
C ALA A 140 10.04 1.39 -14.29
N GLY A 141 10.87 1.74 -13.30
CA GLY A 141 11.76 2.91 -13.35
C GLY A 141 11.63 3.82 -12.12
N SER A 142 10.69 3.49 -11.22
CA SER A 142 10.53 4.16 -9.94
C SER A 142 11.50 3.64 -8.88
N CYS A 143 12.05 4.52 -8.05
CA CYS A 143 12.71 4.12 -6.79
C CYS A 143 11.71 3.54 -5.76
N LEU A 144 10.40 3.61 -6.05
CA LEU A 144 9.33 3.00 -5.27
C LEU A 144 8.88 1.64 -5.83
N ARG A 145 9.62 1.09 -6.79
CA ARG A 145 9.25 -0.17 -7.47
C ARG A 145 9.25 -1.34 -6.48
N ILE A 146 8.21 -2.16 -6.55
CA ILE A 146 8.05 -3.42 -5.78
C ILE A 146 8.66 -4.61 -6.56
N VAL A 147 8.59 -4.56 -7.90
CA VAL A 147 9.05 -5.66 -8.76
C VAL A 147 10.54 -5.50 -9.10
N GLY A 148 11.44 -6.30 -8.55
CA GLY A 148 12.86 -6.29 -8.96
C GLY A 148 13.59 -7.58 -8.61
N ASN A 149 14.53 -8.01 -9.47
CA ASN A 149 15.39 -9.18 -9.23
C ASN A 149 16.35 -9.00 -8.05
N GLU A 150 16.56 -7.76 -7.59
CA GLU A 150 17.39 -7.41 -6.43
C GLU A 150 16.57 -7.14 -5.15
N GLY A 151 15.27 -7.43 -5.17
CA GLY A 151 14.34 -7.17 -4.07
C GLY A 151 14.02 -5.69 -3.84
N ASN A 152 13.26 -5.40 -2.78
CA ASN A 152 12.84 -4.07 -2.37
C ASN A 152 13.98 -3.22 -1.75
N ARG A 153 15.26 -3.56 -2.00
CA ARG A 153 16.44 -2.99 -1.32
C ARG A 153 16.50 -1.45 -1.38
N TYR A 154 16.00 -0.87 -2.47
CA TYR A 154 16.00 0.57 -2.72
C TYR A 154 14.66 1.26 -2.43
N ASN A 155 13.58 0.50 -2.28
CA ASN A 155 12.25 1.05 -2.04
C ASN A 155 11.96 1.04 -0.53
N LYS A 156 12.49 2.09 0.11
CA LYS A 156 12.28 2.37 1.55
C LYS A 156 11.21 3.42 1.80
N ALA A 157 10.67 4.05 0.74
CA ALA A 157 9.85 5.24 0.86
C ALA A 157 8.37 5.01 0.49
N LEU A 158 8.02 3.93 -0.23
CA LEU A 158 6.65 3.73 -0.72
C LEU A 158 5.62 3.76 0.41
N MET A 159 5.82 2.97 1.46
CA MET A 159 4.91 2.95 2.61
C MET A 159 4.86 4.31 3.34
N GLY A 160 5.96 5.05 3.33
CA GLY A 160 6.00 6.43 3.81
C GLY A 160 5.00 7.32 3.06
N TYR A 161 5.02 7.30 1.73
CA TYR A 161 4.07 8.07 0.91
C TYR A 161 2.62 7.59 1.05
N VAL A 162 2.42 6.28 1.21
CA VAL A 162 1.08 5.69 1.43
C VAL A 162 0.49 6.14 2.78
N LEU A 163 1.30 6.29 3.83
CA LEU A 163 0.81 6.56 5.18
C LEU A 163 0.93 8.02 5.63
N GLN A 164 1.70 8.85 4.95
CA GLN A 164 1.85 10.27 5.29
C GLN A 164 0.64 11.10 4.85
N SER A 165 -0.08 11.70 5.79
CA SER A 165 -1.28 12.49 5.48
C SER A 165 -1.03 13.79 4.71
N HIS A 166 0.22 14.26 4.71
CA HIS A 166 0.66 15.45 3.98
C HIS A 166 1.17 15.12 2.57
N VAL A 167 0.95 13.90 2.07
CA VAL A 167 1.31 13.45 0.71
C VAL A 167 0.07 13.22 -0.14
N ARG A 168 0.07 13.76 -1.35
CA ARG A 168 -0.89 13.50 -2.43
C ARG A 168 -0.13 13.07 -3.69
N ALA A 169 -0.82 12.47 -4.64
CA ALA A 169 -0.27 12.18 -5.96
C ALA A 169 -1.12 12.81 -7.06
N LEU A 170 -0.47 13.49 -7.99
CA LEU A 170 -1.02 13.77 -9.31
C LEU A 170 -0.73 12.54 -10.15
N VAL A 171 -1.76 11.93 -10.74
CA VAL A 171 -1.59 10.72 -11.56
C VAL A 171 -2.42 10.84 -12.83
N VAL A 172 -1.85 10.33 -13.93
CA VAL A 172 -2.56 10.01 -15.15
C VAL A 172 -2.62 8.48 -15.21
N LEU A 173 -3.83 7.93 -15.31
CA LEU A 173 -4.06 6.50 -15.40
C LEU A 173 -4.53 6.14 -16.81
N ASP A 174 -4.15 4.98 -17.31
CA ASP A 174 -4.76 4.41 -18.52
C ASP A 174 -6.12 3.76 -18.22
N ALA A 175 -6.78 3.23 -19.26
CA ALA A 175 -8.08 2.55 -19.13
C ALA A 175 -8.04 1.30 -18.23
N SER A 176 -6.86 0.70 -18.03
CA SER A 176 -6.66 -0.46 -17.15
C SER A 176 -6.35 -0.05 -15.69
N GLY A 177 -6.22 1.25 -15.42
CA GLY A 177 -5.82 1.79 -14.11
C GLY A 177 -4.32 1.76 -13.86
N ARG A 178 -3.49 1.57 -14.89
CA ARG A 178 -2.02 1.66 -14.79
C ARG A 178 -1.58 3.12 -14.81
N VAL A 179 -0.56 3.45 -14.01
CA VAL A 179 0.01 4.80 -13.97
C VAL A 179 0.84 5.07 -15.22
N LEU A 180 0.43 6.08 -16.01
CA LEU A 180 1.12 6.57 -17.20
C LEU A 180 2.08 7.71 -16.88
N ALA A 181 1.65 8.61 -15.99
CA ALA A 181 2.44 9.71 -15.49
C ALA A 181 2.08 9.99 -14.04
N ARG A 182 3.04 10.47 -13.26
CA ARG A 182 2.82 10.82 -11.86
C ARG A 182 3.73 11.92 -11.36
N SER A 183 3.25 12.64 -10.36
CA SER A 183 4.08 13.46 -9.48
C SER A 183 3.55 13.34 -8.05
N LEU A 184 4.46 13.32 -7.08
CA LEU A 184 4.11 13.38 -5.66
C LEU A 184 4.07 14.84 -5.20
N VAL A 185 3.02 15.18 -4.47
CA VAL A 185 2.77 16.51 -3.94
C VAL A 185 2.83 16.42 -2.42
N ARG A 186 3.66 17.25 -1.80
CA ARG A 186 3.88 17.28 -0.35
C ARG A 186 3.54 18.64 0.23
N LEU A 187 2.76 18.65 1.31
CA LEU A 187 2.59 19.84 2.14
C LEU A 187 3.73 19.91 3.17
N LEU A 188 4.58 20.93 3.01
CA LEU A 188 5.79 21.13 3.80
C LEU A 188 5.80 22.51 4.45
N LEU A 189 6.65 22.69 5.46
CA LEU A 189 6.99 24.02 5.98
C LEU A 189 8.38 24.38 5.49
N ARG A 190 8.54 25.61 5.03
CA ARG A 190 9.89 26.14 4.80
C ARG A 190 10.66 26.17 6.12
N SER A 191 11.94 25.84 6.07
CA SER A 191 12.81 25.82 7.26
C SER A 191 13.06 27.21 7.83
N ASP A 192 13.16 28.22 6.97
CA ASP A 192 13.47 29.61 7.31
C ASP A 192 12.28 30.38 7.88
N THR A 193 11.15 30.38 7.17
CA THR A 193 10.00 31.23 7.50
C THR A 193 8.87 30.46 8.17
N ARG A 194 8.97 29.12 8.27
CA ARG A 194 7.85 28.24 8.66
C ARG A 194 6.59 28.46 7.82
N THR A 195 6.72 29.02 6.62
CA THR A 195 5.59 29.20 5.71
C THR A 195 5.19 27.86 5.11
N PRO A 196 3.90 27.49 5.13
CA PRO A 196 3.41 26.34 4.40
C PRO A 196 3.64 26.47 2.90
N VAL A 197 4.22 25.44 2.29
CA VAL A 197 4.47 25.35 0.86
C VAL A 197 4.01 24.01 0.32
N ILE A 198 3.62 24.03 -0.95
CA ILE A 198 3.37 22.80 -1.70
C ILE A 198 4.64 22.51 -2.50
N PHE A 199 5.22 21.35 -2.23
CA PHE A 199 6.34 20.83 -3.01
C PHE A 199 5.80 19.78 -3.98
N CYS A 200 6.07 19.95 -5.27
CA CYS A 200 5.71 19.01 -6.31
C CYS A 200 6.99 18.35 -6.83
N ASP A 201 7.12 17.03 -6.70
CA ASP A 201 8.22 16.29 -7.33
C ASP A 201 8.13 16.45 -8.87
N PRO A 202 9.24 16.27 -9.61
CA PRO A 202 9.18 16.20 -11.07
C PRO A 202 8.14 15.18 -11.56
N ILE A 203 7.60 15.42 -12.76
CA ILE A 203 6.70 14.46 -13.39
C ILE A 203 7.52 13.28 -13.89
N PHE A 204 7.16 12.09 -13.46
CA PHE A 204 7.70 10.83 -13.94
C PHE A 204 6.70 10.20 -14.89
N PHE A 205 7.18 9.84 -16.08
CA PHE A 205 6.41 9.15 -17.10
C PHE A 205 6.80 7.68 -17.13
N SER A 206 5.82 6.80 -17.34
CA SER A 206 6.09 5.43 -17.76
C SER A 206 6.87 5.45 -19.08
N LYS A 207 7.75 4.47 -19.30
CA LYS A 207 8.61 4.42 -20.50
C LYS A 207 7.81 4.56 -21.80
N SER A 208 6.71 3.82 -21.94
CA SER A 208 5.84 3.87 -23.12
C SER A 208 5.22 5.25 -23.33
N PHE A 209 4.75 5.90 -22.26
CA PHE A 209 4.11 7.21 -22.38
C PHE A 209 5.11 8.35 -22.59
N SER A 210 6.38 8.16 -22.21
CA SER A 210 7.44 9.15 -22.48
C SER A 210 7.78 9.27 -23.96
N GLU A 211 7.50 8.23 -24.76
CA GLU A 211 7.71 8.22 -26.21
C GLU A 211 6.59 8.97 -26.94
N ASP A 212 5.35 8.93 -26.43
CA ASP A 212 4.18 9.59 -27.04
C ASP A 212 4.11 11.12 -26.79
N VAL A 213 4.82 11.62 -25.78
CA VAL A 213 4.78 13.05 -25.36
C VAL A 213 5.95 13.86 -25.95
N ARG A 214 6.85 13.22 -26.71
CA ARG A 214 7.95 13.88 -27.43
C ARG A 214 7.57 14.21 -28.87
#